data_AF-A0A8W8JVZ0-F1
#
_entry.id   AF-A0A8W8JVZ0-F1
#
_cell.length_a   1.000
_cell.length_b   1.000
_cell.length_c   1.000
_cell.angle_alpha   90.00
_cell.angle_beta   90.00
_cell.angle_gamma   90.00
#
_symmetry.space_group_name_H-M   'P 1'
#
loop_
_entity.id
_entity.type
_entity.pdbx_description
1 polymer ?
#
loop_
_entity_poly.entity_id
_entity_poly.type
_entity_poly.pdbx_seq_one_letter_code
_entity_poly.pdbx_strand_id
1 'polypeptide(L)'
;KLLLITSGPSLPVDENPEKMSFLETIGLTSLRVKKELDFERLRSRRRLHHERSVSPVQLESGESDQGEISNLSTPPRSVSEQMCQDQDFPEKCSFLNSFHLSVVDKNKKKELEQIKHVCEEERKRRLSEDSQTGSKKRRMSLTDSAYKNRVKGKKMESKTLGYGLMSKTPNKDACREFAEEFHQSVLLSTQRKALHREMKMGSLECLSGGSDAGDGEQPVPRWPGLSSVIQSYQNYLSEQITEKKVLQEKYKLLQSQNSHLLITAKSLQQRESEMLNSKKEMNEKRVETQSAIDKLKRCLKDLH
;
A
#
# COMPACT_ATOMS: atom_id res chain seq x y z
N LYS A 1 33.32 26.37 34.42
CA LYS A 1 33.16 25.21 33.49
C LYS A 1 31.68 24.90 33.40
N LEU A 2 31.03 25.17 32.27
CA LEU A 2 29.61 24.83 32.06
C LEU A 2 29.53 23.35 31.64
N LEU A 3 28.76 22.56 32.38
CA LEU A 3 28.51 21.15 32.07
C LEU A 3 27.45 21.08 30.96
N LEU A 4 27.83 20.57 29.79
CA LEU A 4 26.91 20.36 28.67
C LEU A 4 26.26 18.98 28.86
N ILE A 5 24.97 18.95 29.16
CA ILE A 5 24.19 17.71 29.23
C ILE A 5 23.97 17.24 27.78
N THR A 6 24.71 16.20 27.37
CA THR A 6 24.67 15.64 26.00
C THR A 6 23.57 14.60 25.80
N SER A 7 22.90 14.16 26.86
CA SER A 7 21.82 13.19 26.78
C SER A 7 20.78 13.38 27.87
N GLY A 8 19.52 13.38 27.47
CA GLY A 8 18.34 13.43 28.33
C GLY A 8 17.08 13.20 27.49
N PRO A 9 15.91 12.99 28.12
CA PRO A 9 14.65 12.96 27.38
C PRO A 9 14.48 14.27 26.60
N SER A 10 14.06 14.16 25.33
CA SER A 10 13.84 15.32 24.49
C SER A 10 12.92 16.31 25.20
N LEU A 11 13.33 17.58 25.26
CA LEU A 11 12.49 18.63 25.83
C LEU A 11 11.10 18.56 25.17
N PRO A 12 10.01 18.68 25.95
CA PRO A 12 8.68 18.77 25.37
C PRO A 12 8.67 19.88 24.32
N VAL A 13 8.11 19.58 23.16
CA VAL A 13 7.93 20.56 22.11
C VAL A 13 6.98 21.62 22.66
N ASP A 14 7.46 22.86 22.72
CA ASP A 14 6.67 24.02 23.10
C ASP A 14 5.61 24.29 22.01
N GLU A 15 4.34 24.04 22.35
CA GLU A 15 3.17 24.14 21.48
C GLU A 15 2.52 25.54 21.51
N ASN A 16 3.28 26.60 21.78
CA ASN A 16 2.76 27.97 21.72
C ASN A 16 2.17 28.28 20.32
N PRO A 17 0.90 28.73 20.22
CA PRO A 17 0.22 28.95 18.94
C PRO A 17 0.90 29.99 18.04
N GLU A 18 1.50 31.05 18.60
CA GLU A 18 2.22 32.07 17.81
C GLU A 18 3.50 31.52 17.21
N LYS A 19 4.21 30.68 17.96
CA LYS A 19 5.41 29.99 17.49
C LYS A 19 5.06 28.98 16.40
N MET A 20 3.96 28.26 16.57
CA MET A 20 3.49 27.29 15.59
C MET A 20 3.04 27.96 14.30
N SER A 21 2.34 29.10 14.37
CA SER A 21 1.93 29.87 13.17
C SER A 21 3.12 30.50 12.45
N PHE A 22 4.12 30.97 13.19
CA PHE A 22 5.38 31.43 12.59
C PHE A 22 6.11 30.30 11.86
N LEU A 23 6.27 29.13 12.50
CA LEU A 23 6.89 27.96 11.86
C LEU A 23 6.13 27.55 10.59
N GLU A 24 4.80 27.54 10.64
CA GLU A 24 3.96 27.26 9.47
C GLU A 24 4.19 28.28 8.34
N THR A 25 4.33 29.57 8.66
CA THR A 25 4.60 30.64 7.69
C THR A 25 5.90 30.40 6.91
N ILE A 26 6.92 29.85 7.57
CA ILE A 26 8.21 29.50 6.95
C ILE A 26 8.25 28.05 6.43
N GLY A 27 7.11 27.35 6.41
CA GLY A 27 6.99 25.98 5.89
C GLY A 27 7.58 24.90 6.80
N LEU A 28 7.79 25.20 8.08
CA LEU A 28 8.23 24.26 9.10
C LEU A 28 7.03 23.77 9.94
N THR A 29 7.15 22.55 10.45
CA THR A 29 6.17 21.98 11.37
C THR A 29 6.86 21.07 12.37
N SER A 30 6.16 20.66 13.43
CA SER A 30 6.73 19.76 14.42
C SER A 30 6.99 18.38 13.81
N LEU A 31 8.00 17.67 14.33
CA LEU A 31 8.30 16.30 13.90
C LEU A 31 7.07 15.37 14.04
N ARG A 32 6.24 15.60 15.07
CA ARG A 32 5.00 14.87 15.30
C ARG A 32 4.00 15.10 14.16
N VAL A 33 3.77 16.36 13.78
CA VAL A 33 2.88 16.72 12.67
C VAL A 33 3.42 16.17 11.35
N LYS A 34 4.74 16.27 11.11
CA LYS A 34 5.37 15.64 9.93
C LYS A 34 5.09 14.13 9.86
N LYS A 35 5.29 13.41 10.96
CA LYS A 35 5.03 11.95 11.02
C LYS A 35 3.56 11.63 10.77
N GLU A 36 2.63 12.43 11.30
CA GLU A 36 1.19 12.25 11.06
C GLU A 36 0.85 12.48 9.59
N LEU A 37 1.37 13.54 8.97
CA LEU A 37 1.19 13.82 7.54
C LEU A 37 1.78 12.70 6.66
N ASP A 38 2.98 12.20 6.99
CA ASP A 38 3.60 11.09 6.27
C ASP A 38 2.76 9.81 6.41
N PHE A 39 2.17 9.57 7.57
CA PHE A 39 1.27 8.45 7.80
C PHE A 39 -0.05 8.57 7.04
N GLU A 40 -0.64 9.77 6.97
CA GLU A 40 -1.86 10.03 6.20
C GLU A 40 -1.59 9.95 4.69
N ARG A 41 -0.41 10.39 4.22
CA ARG A 41 0.06 10.17 2.84
C ARG A 41 0.20 8.68 2.52
N LEU A 42 0.79 7.90 3.43
CA LEU A 42 0.90 6.45 3.28
C LEU A 42 -0.50 5.79 3.19
N ARG A 43 -1.42 6.17 4.08
CA ARG A 43 -2.81 5.67 4.07
C ARG A 43 -3.52 6.04 2.76
N SER A 44 -3.37 7.27 2.30
CA SER A 44 -3.96 7.76 1.05
C SER A 44 -3.43 6.98 -0.15
N ARG A 45 -2.11 6.77 -0.23
CA ARG A 45 -1.47 5.94 -1.26
C ARG A 45 -2.02 4.51 -1.25
N ARG A 46 -2.11 3.89 -0.06
CA ARG A 46 -2.63 2.54 0.09
C ARG A 46 -4.07 2.39 -0.39
N ARG A 47 -4.94 3.36 -0.10
CA ARG A 47 -6.33 3.37 -0.58
C ARG A 47 -6.38 3.50 -2.11
N LEU A 48 -5.58 4.40 -2.67
CA LEU A 48 -5.52 4.61 -4.12
C LEU A 48 -5.04 3.33 -4.85
N HIS A 49 -3.99 2.69 -4.32
CA HIS A 49 -3.38 1.49 -4.91
C HIS A 49 -4.04 0.17 -4.48
N HIS A 50 -5.11 0.22 -3.68
CA HIS A 50 -5.80 -0.96 -3.15
C HIS A 50 -4.84 -1.99 -2.50
N GLU A 51 -3.78 -1.50 -1.85
CA GLU A 51 -2.81 -2.35 -1.15
C GLU A 51 -3.51 -3.08 0.02
N ARG A 52 -3.37 -4.41 0.11
CA ARG A 52 -3.91 -5.20 1.23
C ARG A 52 -3.35 -4.70 2.56
N SER A 53 -4.18 -4.60 3.60
CA SER A 53 -3.75 -4.15 4.92
C SER A 53 -2.76 -5.14 5.54
N VAL A 54 -1.62 -4.63 6.01
CA VAL A 54 -0.81 -5.30 7.05
C VAL A 54 -1.46 -5.04 8.40
N SER A 55 -2.63 -5.64 8.62
CA SER A 55 -3.11 -5.85 9.98
C SER A 55 -2.39 -7.06 10.56
N PRO A 56 -2.12 -7.12 11.88
CA PRO A 56 -1.60 -8.33 12.51
C PRO A 56 -2.56 -9.47 12.18
N VAL A 57 -2.05 -10.51 11.50
CA VAL A 57 -2.78 -11.77 11.35
C VAL A 57 -3.09 -12.26 12.76
N GLN A 58 -4.38 -12.39 13.07
CA GLN A 58 -4.82 -13.13 14.24
C GLN A 58 -4.43 -14.59 13.97
N LEU A 59 -3.40 -15.07 14.66
CA LEU A 59 -3.07 -16.48 14.73
C LEU A 59 -4.19 -17.15 15.53
N GLU A 60 -5.19 -17.66 14.83
CA GLU A 60 -6.12 -18.64 15.40
C GLU A 60 -5.29 -19.88 15.76
N SER A 61 -5.28 -20.21 17.06
CA SER A 61 -4.70 -21.43 17.60
C SER A 61 -5.56 -22.63 17.17
N GLY A 62 -5.41 -23.06 15.93
CA GLY A 62 -5.96 -24.30 15.42
C GLY A 62 -4.86 -25.35 15.29
N GLU A 63 -4.84 -26.32 16.20
CA GLU A 63 -4.20 -27.61 15.92
C GLU A 63 -4.91 -28.20 14.71
N SER A 64 -4.23 -28.32 13.56
CA SER A 64 -4.42 -29.38 12.55
C SER A 64 -3.53 -29.16 11.31
N ASP A 65 -2.66 -30.15 11.10
CA ASP A 65 -2.09 -30.70 9.87
C ASP A 65 -1.57 -29.82 8.72
N GLN A 66 -0.29 -30.10 8.42
CA GLN A 66 0.38 -30.10 7.11
C GLN A 66 -0.18 -29.14 6.06
N GLY A 67 0.42 -27.94 6.03
CA GLY A 67 0.37 -27.06 4.88
C GLY A 67 1.61 -26.19 4.87
N GLU A 68 2.48 -26.39 3.89
CA GLU A 68 3.68 -25.59 3.64
C GLU A 68 3.33 -24.11 3.54
N ILE A 69 3.59 -23.38 4.61
CA ILE A 69 3.74 -21.93 4.58
C ILE A 69 5.14 -21.67 5.09
N SER A 70 6.01 -21.25 4.18
CA SER A 70 7.38 -20.80 4.43
C SER A 70 7.38 -19.64 5.42
N ASN A 71 7.35 -19.99 6.70
CA ASN A 71 7.70 -19.14 7.82
C ASN A 71 9.15 -19.47 8.15
N LEU A 72 10.02 -18.46 8.26
CA LEU A 72 11.34 -18.62 8.88
C LEU A 72 11.12 -19.28 10.25
N SER A 73 11.30 -20.59 10.32
CA SER A 73 11.03 -21.37 11.52
C SER A 73 12.10 -20.98 12.53
N THR A 74 11.69 -20.32 13.63
CA THR A 74 12.57 -20.20 14.78
C THR A 74 12.98 -21.61 15.20
N PRO A 75 14.28 -21.91 15.31
CA PRO A 75 14.75 -23.23 15.69
C PRO A 75 14.02 -23.72 16.96
N PRO A 76 13.58 -24.99 17.02
CA PRO A 76 12.94 -25.54 18.20
C PRO A 76 13.79 -25.29 19.45
N ARG A 77 13.14 -25.03 20.59
CA ARG A 77 13.81 -24.69 21.87
C ARG A 77 14.84 -25.77 22.29
N SER A 78 14.61 -27.01 21.89
CA SER A 78 15.54 -28.15 22.07
C SER A 78 16.86 -27.98 21.32
N VAL A 79 16.84 -27.43 20.09
CA VAL A 79 18.03 -27.22 19.27
C VAL A 79 18.96 -26.17 19.90
N SER A 80 18.38 -25.11 20.48
CA SER A 80 19.17 -24.10 21.20
C SER A 80 19.83 -24.65 22.47
N GLU A 81 19.21 -25.61 23.16
CA GLU A 81 19.78 -26.24 24.36
C GLU A 81 20.86 -27.29 24.05
N GLN A 82 20.78 -27.92 22.87
CA GLN A 82 21.82 -28.81 22.37
C GLN A 82 23.08 -28.02 21.95
N MET A 83 22.91 -26.86 21.29
CA MET A 83 24.05 -26.02 20.87
C MET A 83 24.89 -25.49 22.05
N CYS A 84 24.30 -25.39 23.25
CA CYS A 84 25.02 -25.03 24.47
C CYS A 84 25.86 -26.18 25.07
N GLN A 85 25.78 -27.39 24.51
CA GLN A 85 26.50 -28.58 24.96
C GLN A 85 27.57 -29.03 23.96
N ASP A 86 27.71 -28.33 22.83
CA ASP A 86 28.72 -28.63 21.81
C ASP A 86 30.13 -28.31 22.32
N GLN A 87 31.14 -29.00 21.77
CA GLN A 87 32.54 -28.82 22.16
C GLN A 87 33.10 -27.44 21.80
N ASP A 88 32.55 -26.80 20.76
CA ASP A 88 32.91 -25.48 20.23
C ASP A 88 32.06 -24.33 20.84
N PHE A 89 31.34 -24.61 21.93
CA PHE A 89 30.53 -23.62 22.62
C PHE A 89 31.34 -22.39 23.11
N PRO A 90 32.57 -22.53 23.65
CA PRO A 90 33.39 -21.38 24.05
C PRO A 90 33.72 -20.43 22.88
N GLU A 91 34.04 -20.98 21.71
CA GLU A 91 34.35 -20.24 20.49
C GLU A 91 33.11 -19.52 19.95
N LYS A 92 31.95 -20.19 19.97
CA LYS A 92 30.64 -19.60 19.64
C LYS A 92 30.30 -18.43 20.57
N CYS A 93 30.58 -18.55 21.86
CA CYS A 93 30.39 -17.46 22.83
C CYS A 93 31.30 -16.26 22.53
N SER A 94 32.57 -16.52 22.21
CA SER A 94 33.55 -15.50 21.85
C SER A 94 33.11 -14.74 20.58
N PHE A 95 32.67 -15.47 19.56
CA PHE A 95 32.13 -14.92 18.33
C PHE A 95 30.88 -14.06 18.57
N LEU A 96 29.91 -14.53 19.36
CA LEU A 96 28.73 -13.72 19.68
C LEU A 96 29.11 -12.43 20.42
N ASN A 97 30.09 -12.50 21.31
CA ASN A 97 30.58 -11.34 22.05
C ASN A 97 31.26 -10.30 21.13
N SER A 98 31.86 -10.71 20.00
CA SER A 98 32.38 -9.75 19.01
C SER A 98 31.28 -8.94 18.31
N PHE A 99 30.05 -9.43 18.31
CA PHE A 99 28.86 -8.69 17.86
C PHE A 99 28.09 -8.03 19.02
N HIS A 100 28.70 -7.95 20.21
CA HIS A 100 28.05 -7.47 21.43
C HIS A 100 26.79 -8.27 21.83
N LEU A 101 26.73 -9.54 21.43
CA LEU A 101 25.70 -10.49 21.82
C LEU A 101 26.25 -11.36 22.95
N SER A 102 25.46 -11.54 24.01
CA SER A 102 25.81 -12.43 25.12
C SER A 102 24.87 -13.62 25.17
N VAL A 103 25.40 -14.78 25.57
CA VAL A 103 24.57 -15.95 25.85
C VAL A 103 23.76 -15.66 27.12
N VAL A 104 22.47 -15.95 27.07
CA VAL A 104 21.57 -15.77 28.21
C VAL A 104 21.55 -17.07 29.02
N ASP A 105 21.93 -16.98 30.29
CA ASP A 105 21.88 -18.12 31.20
C ASP A 105 20.46 -18.68 31.36
N LYS A 106 20.37 -19.97 31.69
CA LYS A 106 19.07 -20.66 31.87
C LYS A 106 18.15 -19.94 32.88
N ASN A 107 18.72 -19.35 33.92
CA ASN A 107 17.95 -18.60 34.94
C ASN A 107 17.44 -17.26 34.39
N LYS A 108 18.29 -16.49 33.72
CA LYS A 108 17.94 -15.21 33.11
C LYS A 108 16.94 -15.38 31.95
N LYS A 109 17.03 -16.50 31.22
CA LYS A 109 16.05 -16.87 30.19
C LYS A 109 14.66 -17.12 30.78
N LYS A 110 14.57 -17.85 31.91
CA LYS A 110 13.30 -18.05 32.63
C LYS A 110 12.69 -16.74 33.12
N GLU A 111 13.51 -15.85 33.67
CA GLU A 111 13.07 -14.52 34.10
C GLU A 111 12.52 -13.69 32.93
N LEU A 112 13.22 -13.67 31.79
CA LEU A 112 12.77 -12.97 30.59
C LEU A 112 11.48 -13.55 29.99
N GLU A 113 11.33 -14.87 29.99
CA GLU A 113 10.09 -15.53 29.56
C GLU A 113 8.92 -15.20 30.50
N GLN A 114 9.17 -15.10 31.81
CA GLN A 114 8.16 -14.69 32.77
C GLN A 114 7.73 -13.23 32.56
N ILE A 115 8.68 -12.32 32.34
CA ILE A 115 8.40 -10.92 32.00
C ILE A 115 7.58 -10.84 30.71
N LYS A 116 7.97 -11.59 29.67
CA LYS A 116 7.26 -11.65 28.41
C LYS A 116 5.81 -12.11 28.61
N HIS A 117 5.58 -13.15 29.39
CA HIS A 117 4.24 -13.66 29.68
C HIS A 117 3.37 -12.60 30.36
N VAL A 118 3.89 -11.93 31.40
CA VAL A 118 3.16 -10.86 32.10
C VAL A 118 2.82 -9.70 31.16
N CYS A 119 3.75 -9.31 30.29
CA CYS A 119 3.51 -8.25 29.29
C CYS A 119 2.47 -8.67 28.24
N GLU A 120 2.49 -9.93 27.79
CA GLU A 120 1.52 -10.46 26.84
C GLU A 120 0.13 -10.58 27.45
N GLU A 121 0.02 -11.02 28.71
CA GLU A 121 -1.24 -11.04 29.46
C GLU A 121 -1.80 -9.63 29.68
N GLU A 122 -0.97 -8.67 30.09
CA GLU A 122 -1.38 -7.27 30.24
C GLU A 122 -1.82 -6.65 28.90
N ARG A 123 -1.11 -6.96 27.81
CA ARG A 123 -1.52 -6.56 26.45
C ARG A 123 -2.86 -7.19 26.09
N LYS A 124 -3.09 -8.46 26.41
CA LYS A 124 -4.36 -9.16 26.16
C LYS A 124 -5.50 -8.56 27.00
N ARG A 125 -5.24 -8.19 28.25
CA ARG A 125 -6.18 -7.51 29.14
C ARG A 125 -6.63 -6.17 28.57
N ARG A 126 -5.69 -5.34 28.09
CA ARG A 126 -6.00 -4.06 27.43
C ARG A 126 -6.84 -4.23 26.16
N LEU A 127 -6.54 -5.26 25.36
CA LEU A 127 -7.32 -5.59 24.16
C LEU A 127 -8.72 -6.13 24.48
N SER A 128 -8.90 -6.80 25.62
CA SER A 128 -10.23 -7.22 26.09
C SER A 128 -11.04 -6.07 26.69
N GLU A 129 -10.42 -5.10 27.36
CA GLU A 129 -11.09 -3.93 27.93
C GLU A 129 -11.64 -2.97 26.86
N ASP A 130 -10.98 -2.88 25.70
CA ASP A 130 -11.49 -2.14 24.53
C ASP A 130 -12.81 -2.70 23.97
N SER A 131 -13.22 -3.92 24.38
CA SER A 131 -14.52 -4.50 24.00
C SER A 131 -15.68 -4.10 24.93
N GLN A 132 -15.42 -3.51 26.11
CA GLN A 132 -16.46 -3.14 27.07
C GLN A 132 -16.49 -1.66 27.46
N THR A 133 -15.47 -0.86 27.17
CA THR A 133 -15.51 0.60 27.44
C THR A 133 -14.89 1.40 26.31
N GLY A 134 -15.68 1.71 25.27
CA GLY A 134 -15.16 2.32 24.05
C GLY A 134 -16.17 3.12 23.23
N SER A 135 -16.77 4.14 23.85
CA SER A 135 -17.07 5.42 23.20
C SER A 135 -18.25 5.51 22.21
N LYS A 136 -19.33 6.07 22.74
CA LYS A 136 -20.23 7.05 22.08
C LYS A 136 -19.45 7.98 21.15
N LYS A 137 -19.28 7.61 19.87
CA LYS A 137 -19.01 8.59 18.82
C LYS A 137 -20.31 9.32 18.54
N ARG A 138 -20.33 10.61 18.88
CA ARG A 138 -21.34 11.58 18.47
C ARG A 138 -21.52 11.46 16.96
N ARG A 139 -22.62 10.82 16.56
CA ARG A 139 -23.10 10.78 15.18
C ARG A 139 -23.67 12.16 14.89
N MET A 140 -22.95 12.98 14.14
CA MET A 140 -23.51 14.21 13.59
C MET A 140 -24.66 13.84 12.66
N SER A 141 -25.86 14.25 13.07
CA SER A 141 -27.09 14.13 12.31
C SER A 141 -27.15 15.22 11.25
N LEU A 142 -27.11 14.82 9.98
CA LEU A 142 -27.80 15.53 8.92
C LEU A 142 -28.78 14.52 8.32
N THR A 143 -29.99 14.54 8.86
CA THR A 143 -31.16 13.92 8.23
C THR A 143 -31.96 15.04 7.60
N ASP A 144 -31.91 15.12 6.27
CA ASP A 144 -33.06 15.60 5.52
C ASP A 144 -33.82 14.38 5.01
N SER A 145 -35.07 14.32 5.48
CA SER A 145 -36.27 13.94 4.72
C SER A 145 -36.16 12.83 3.67
N ALA A 146 -36.72 11.66 4.00
CA ALA A 146 -37.71 11.00 3.13
C ALA A 146 -38.28 9.73 3.78
N TYR A 147 -39.57 9.82 4.11
CA TYR A 147 -40.61 8.79 4.00
C TYR A 147 -40.26 7.32 4.30
N LYS A 148 -40.77 6.88 5.46
CA LYS A 148 -41.09 5.47 5.74
C LYS A 148 -42.11 4.97 4.72
N ASN A 149 -41.87 3.79 4.15
CA ASN A 149 -42.89 2.74 4.06
C ASN A 149 -42.26 1.37 3.93
N ARG A 150 -42.51 0.54 4.94
CA ARG A 150 -42.12 -0.87 5.03
C ARG A 150 -43.37 -1.67 4.69
N VAL A 151 -43.44 -2.25 3.49
CA VAL A 151 -44.43 -3.28 3.16
C VAL A 151 -43.73 -4.62 3.07
N LYS A 152 -44.35 -5.58 3.74
CA LYS A 152 -43.93 -6.95 3.99
C LYS A 152 -43.67 -7.71 2.69
N GLY A 153 -42.62 -8.51 2.69
CA GLY A 153 -42.31 -9.43 1.61
C GLY A 153 -43.48 -10.37 1.31
N LYS A 154 -43.87 -10.41 0.04
CA LYS A 154 -44.53 -11.56 -0.58
C LYS A 154 -43.58 -12.10 -1.64
N LYS A 155 -43.32 -13.41 -1.52
CA LYS A 155 -42.59 -14.24 -2.47
C LYS A 155 -43.39 -14.26 -3.78
N MET A 156 -42.84 -13.74 -4.87
CA MET A 156 -43.32 -14.01 -6.22
C MET A 156 -42.15 -14.46 -7.08
N GLU A 157 -42.26 -15.69 -7.56
CA GLU A 157 -41.44 -16.25 -8.63
C GLU A 157 -41.50 -15.32 -9.85
N SER A 158 -40.34 -14.89 -10.32
CA SER A 158 -40.23 -14.14 -11.58
C SER A 158 -39.43 -14.97 -12.56
N LYS A 159 -40.14 -15.38 -13.61
CA LYS A 159 -39.64 -16.06 -14.80
C LYS A 159 -38.48 -15.28 -15.41
N THR A 160 -37.38 -15.98 -15.66
CA THR A 160 -36.22 -15.51 -16.40
C THR A 160 -36.63 -15.17 -17.83
N LEU A 161 -36.78 -13.87 -18.13
CA LEU A 161 -36.77 -13.34 -19.49
C LEU A 161 -35.37 -12.82 -19.77
N GLY A 162 -34.69 -13.52 -20.68
CA GLY A 162 -33.32 -13.24 -21.07
C GLY A 162 -33.21 -11.91 -21.83
N TYR A 163 -32.25 -11.10 -21.39
CA TYR A 163 -31.65 -10.06 -22.21
C TYR A 163 -30.14 -10.27 -22.12
N GLY A 164 -29.55 -10.56 -23.27
CA GLY A 164 -28.15 -10.98 -23.38
C GLY A 164 -27.17 -9.93 -22.87
N LEU A 165 -26.26 -10.35 -21.99
CA LEU A 165 -24.98 -9.69 -21.82
C LEU A 165 -24.21 -9.82 -23.14
N MET A 166 -23.93 -8.69 -23.79
CA MET A 166 -22.80 -8.65 -24.71
C MET A 166 -21.52 -8.71 -23.88
N SER A 167 -20.95 -9.90 -23.75
CA SER A 167 -19.59 -10.08 -23.29
C SER A 167 -18.65 -9.45 -24.33
N LYS A 168 -18.17 -8.23 -24.07
CA LYS A 168 -16.94 -7.76 -24.70
C LYS A 168 -15.80 -8.60 -24.13
N THR A 169 -15.36 -9.59 -24.92
CA THR A 169 -14.11 -10.30 -24.63
C THR A 169 -12.99 -9.27 -24.55
N PRO A 170 -12.17 -9.24 -23.49
CA PRO A 170 -10.92 -8.47 -23.54
C PRO A 170 -10.07 -9.05 -24.68
N ASN A 171 -9.53 -8.17 -25.50
CA ASN A 171 -8.73 -8.52 -26.67
C ASN A 171 -7.54 -9.38 -26.20
N LYS A 172 -7.62 -10.70 -26.40
CA LYS A 172 -6.59 -11.66 -25.97
C LYS A 172 -5.24 -11.35 -26.60
N ASP A 173 -5.25 -10.71 -27.76
CA ASP A 173 -4.05 -10.33 -28.49
C ASP A 173 -3.33 -9.17 -27.80
N ALA A 174 -4.07 -8.21 -27.23
CA ALA A 174 -3.48 -7.13 -26.43
C ALA A 174 -2.86 -7.64 -25.11
N CYS A 175 -3.46 -8.65 -24.47
CA CYS A 175 -2.86 -9.29 -23.28
C CYS A 175 -1.63 -10.13 -23.63
N ARG A 176 -1.59 -10.74 -24.82
CA ARG A 176 -0.44 -11.51 -25.32
C ARG A 176 0.71 -10.58 -25.68
N GLU A 177 0.45 -9.51 -26.43
CA GLU A 177 1.44 -8.49 -26.78
C GLU A 177 2.08 -7.86 -25.54
N PHE A 178 1.26 -7.49 -24.54
CA PHE A 178 1.79 -6.95 -23.28
C PHE A 178 2.69 -7.96 -22.53
N ALA A 179 2.28 -9.23 -22.48
CA ALA A 179 3.07 -10.27 -21.82
C ALA A 179 4.41 -10.53 -22.53
N GLU A 180 4.42 -10.46 -23.86
CA GLU A 180 5.62 -10.62 -24.70
C GLU A 180 6.56 -9.42 -24.54
N GLU A 181 6.04 -8.19 -24.59
CA GLU A 181 6.83 -6.97 -24.35
C GLU A 181 7.42 -6.94 -22.93
N PHE A 182 6.62 -7.33 -21.93
CA PHE A 182 7.08 -7.42 -20.55
C PHE A 182 8.21 -8.44 -20.40
N HIS A 183 8.05 -9.62 -21.00
CA HIS A 183 9.07 -10.67 -21.00
C HIS A 183 10.37 -10.21 -21.67
N GLN A 184 10.28 -9.56 -22.83
CA GLN A 184 11.44 -9.00 -23.52
C GLN A 184 12.14 -7.94 -22.66
N SER A 185 11.39 -7.02 -22.07
CA SER A 185 11.94 -5.97 -21.19
C SER A 185 12.69 -6.55 -20.00
N VAL A 186 12.15 -7.59 -19.34
CA VAL A 186 12.81 -8.28 -18.22
C VAL A 186 14.09 -8.98 -18.66
N LEU A 187 14.09 -9.65 -19.81
CA LEU A 187 15.28 -10.32 -20.36
C LEU A 187 16.39 -9.32 -20.71
N LEU A 188 16.05 -8.23 -21.39
CA LEU A 188 16.98 -7.14 -21.72
C LEU A 188 17.56 -6.49 -20.46
N SER A 189 16.74 -6.24 -19.44
CA SER A 189 17.20 -5.72 -18.14
C SER A 189 18.17 -6.69 -17.48
N THR A 190 17.88 -7.99 -17.51
CA THR A 190 18.70 -9.04 -16.90
C THR A 190 20.04 -9.15 -17.62
N GLN A 191 20.04 -9.14 -18.95
CA GLN A 191 21.26 -9.16 -19.76
C GLN A 191 22.12 -7.92 -19.52
N ARG A 192 21.51 -6.72 -19.44
CA ARG A 192 22.24 -5.48 -19.14
C ARG A 192 22.84 -5.49 -17.74
N LYS A 193 22.13 -6.05 -16.75
CA LYS A 193 22.66 -6.24 -15.39
C LYS A 193 23.79 -7.26 -15.35
N ALA A 194 23.70 -8.34 -16.14
CA ALA A 194 24.77 -9.31 -16.29
C ALA A 194 26.02 -8.67 -16.91
N LEU A 195 25.89 -7.94 -18.02
CA LEU A 195 27.01 -7.21 -18.63
C LEU A 195 27.62 -6.17 -17.67
N HIS A 196 26.80 -5.46 -16.90
CA HIS A 196 27.30 -4.52 -15.89
C HIS A 196 28.03 -5.26 -14.75
N ARG A 197 27.63 -6.49 -14.42
CA ARG A 197 28.34 -7.35 -13.46
C ARG A 197 29.69 -7.81 -14.03
N GLU A 198 29.73 -8.21 -15.29
CA GLU A 198 30.96 -8.59 -16.01
C GLU A 198 31.93 -7.40 -16.14
N MET A 199 31.46 -6.21 -16.54
CA MET A 199 32.29 -5.01 -16.61
C MET A 199 32.80 -4.56 -15.22
N LYS A 200 32.01 -4.80 -14.17
CA LYS A 200 32.40 -4.51 -12.78
C LYS A 200 33.45 -5.51 -12.26
N MET A 201 33.45 -6.75 -12.75
CA MET A 201 34.49 -7.74 -12.45
C MET A 201 35.77 -7.50 -13.28
N GLY A 202 35.64 -7.13 -14.56
CA GLY A 202 36.79 -6.85 -15.44
C GLY A 202 37.56 -5.57 -15.12
N SER A 203 36.98 -4.63 -14.38
CA SER A 203 37.67 -3.41 -13.93
C SER A 203 38.54 -3.62 -12.68
N LEU A 204 38.58 -4.84 -12.11
CA LEU A 204 39.36 -5.17 -10.90
C LEU A 204 40.63 -5.99 -11.21
N GLU A 205 40.99 -6.19 -12.48
CA GLU A 205 42.25 -6.87 -12.85
C GLU A 205 43.25 -5.86 -13.43
N CYS A 206 43.82 -5.03 -12.55
CA CYS A 206 45.06 -4.33 -12.85
C CYS A 206 45.83 -4.10 -11.54
N LEU A 207 46.95 -4.83 -11.42
CA LEU A 207 48.08 -4.64 -10.51
C LEU A 207 47.88 -5.08 -9.05
N SER A 208 48.33 -6.31 -8.70
CA SER A 208 49.54 -6.52 -7.88
C SER A 208 49.73 -7.99 -7.47
N GLY A 209 50.91 -8.54 -7.78
CA GLY A 209 51.71 -9.44 -6.92
C GLY A 209 51.17 -10.82 -6.55
N GLY A 210 51.80 -11.88 -7.07
CA GLY A 210 51.54 -13.27 -6.70
C GLY A 210 52.13 -13.72 -5.35
N SER A 211 51.45 -14.74 -4.80
CA SER A 211 51.81 -15.75 -3.78
C SER A 211 52.32 -15.29 -2.40
N ASP A 212 51.58 -15.58 -1.32
CA ASP A 212 51.58 -16.87 -0.60
C ASP A 212 50.59 -16.85 0.60
N ALA A 213 50.06 -18.05 0.91
CA ALA A 213 49.43 -18.53 2.14
C ALA A 213 48.23 -17.81 2.80
N GLY A 214 47.12 -18.56 2.93
CA GLY A 214 46.32 -18.57 4.17
C GLY A 214 44.92 -17.96 4.13
N ASP A 215 43.94 -18.84 4.38
CA ASP A 215 42.66 -18.58 5.05
C ASP A 215 41.51 -17.88 4.30
N GLY A 216 40.30 -18.40 4.52
CA GLY A 216 39.06 -18.06 3.84
C GLY A 216 38.44 -16.74 4.31
N GLU A 217 39.10 -15.61 4.04
CA GLU A 217 38.51 -14.30 4.28
C GLU A 217 37.30 -14.06 3.35
N GLN A 218 36.11 -14.03 3.96
CA GLN A 218 34.98 -13.30 3.38
C GLN A 218 35.47 -11.91 2.95
N PRO A 219 35.14 -11.45 1.73
CA PRO A 219 35.60 -10.15 1.28
C PRO A 219 34.98 -9.09 2.19
N VAL A 220 35.77 -8.61 3.15
CA VAL A 220 35.47 -7.46 3.99
C VAL A 220 35.01 -6.36 3.02
N PRO A 221 33.82 -5.77 3.19
CA PRO A 221 33.33 -4.74 2.29
C PRO A 221 34.33 -3.58 2.33
N ARG A 222 35.25 -3.61 1.37
CA ARG A 222 36.34 -2.65 1.27
C ARG A 222 35.69 -1.31 1.04
N TRP A 223 35.94 -0.36 1.94
CA TRP A 223 35.42 0.99 1.81
C TRP A 223 35.74 1.48 0.40
N PRO A 224 34.73 1.80 -0.44
CA PRO A 224 34.94 2.20 -1.84
C PRO A 224 35.67 3.55 -2.01
N GLY A 225 36.17 4.14 -0.92
CA GLY A 225 36.84 5.44 -0.90
C GLY A 225 35.89 6.62 -1.00
N LEU A 226 36.39 7.80 -0.64
CA LEU A 226 35.61 9.05 -0.63
C LEU A 226 35.10 9.41 -2.05
N SER A 227 35.93 9.21 -3.08
CA SER A 227 35.58 9.52 -4.46
C SER A 227 34.37 8.71 -4.96
N SER A 228 34.28 7.43 -4.62
CA SER A 228 33.13 6.60 -5.00
C SER A 228 31.86 7.03 -4.27
N VAL A 229 31.96 7.44 -3.00
CA VAL A 229 30.81 7.95 -2.24
C VAL A 229 30.31 9.26 -2.86
N ILE A 230 31.21 10.20 -3.16
CA ILE A 230 30.85 11.47 -3.81
C ILE A 230 30.21 11.23 -5.18
N GLN A 231 30.78 10.33 -6.00
CA GLN A 231 30.22 9.98 -7.30
C GLN A 231 28.82 9.38 -7.18
N SER A 232 28.60 8.48 -6.22
CA SER A 232 27.28 7.88 -5.99
C SER A 232 26.24 8.92 -5.58
N TYR A 233 26.62 9.92 -4.79
CA TYR A 233 25.74 11.02 -4.40
C TYR A 233 25.42 11.94 -5.57
N GLN A 234 26.40 12.28 -6.41
CA GLN A 234 26.17 13.06 -7.63
C GLN A 234 25.22 12.33 -8.60
N ASN A 235 25.42 11.03 -8.78
CA ASN A 235 24.54 10.21 -9.60
C ASN A 235 23.11 10.20 -9.04
N TYR A 236 22.96 9.99 -7.72
CA TYR A 236 21.67 10.07 -7.05
C TYR A 236 20.97 11.41 -7.28
N LEU A 237 21.68 12.54 -7.15
CA LEU A 237 21.11 13.86 -7.41
C LEU A 237 20.65 13.99 -8.87
N SER A 238 21.45 13.51 -9.83
CA SER A 238 21.08 13.54 -11.24
C SER A 238 19.82 12.70 -11.51
N GLU A 239 19.74 11.51 -10.91
CA GLU A 239 18.62 10.60 -11.03
C GLU A 239 17.35 11.23 -10.44
N GLN A 240 17.44 11.83 -9.25
CA GLN A 240 16.33 12.55 -8.61
C GLN A 240 15.81 13.72 -9.45
N ILE A 241 16.71 14.46 -10.10
CA ILE A 241 16.31 15.55 -11.01
C ILE A 241 15.56 14.97 -12.21
N THR A 242 16.05 13.88 -12.81
CA THR A 242 15.39 13.25 -13.96
C THR A 242 14.06 12.62 -13.59
N GLU A 243 13.97 11.92 -12.46
CA GLU A 243 12.75 11.31 -11.94
C GLU A 243 11.67 12.38 -11.73
N LYS A 244 12.02 13.49 -11.07
CA LYS A 244 11.11 14.62 -10.87
C LYS A 244 10.60 15.18 -12.20
N LYS A 245 11.47 15.33 -13.20
CA LYS A 245 11.07 15.82 -14.54
C LYS A 245 10.09 14.87 -15.21
N VAL A 246 10.38 13.57 -15.22
CA VAL A 246 9.51 12.54 -15.82
C VAL A 246 8.16 12.51 -15.12
N LEU A 247 8.13 12.53 -13.79
CA LEU A 247 6.88 12.55 -13.02
C LEU A 247 6.05 13.81 -13.29
N GLN A 248 6.70 14.97 -13.41
CA GLN A 248 6.01 16.21 -13.78
C GLN A 248 5.40 16.16 -15.18
N GLU A 249 6.11 15.57 -16.14
CA GLU A 249 5.61 15.38 -17.50
C GLU A 249 4.41 14.43 -17.53
N LYS A 250 4.52 13.28 -16.83
CA LYS A 250 3.40 12.32 -16.70
C LYS A 250 2.19 12.94 -16.02
N TYR A 251 2.39 13.73 -14.98
CA TYR A 251 1.31 14.47 -14.32
C TYR A 251 0.60 15.41 -15.30
N LYS A 252 1.35 16.21 -16.08
CA LYS A 252 0.78 17.12 -17.09
C LYS A 252 0.00 16.38 -18.16
N LEU A 253 0.51 15.25 -18.64
CA LEU A 253 -0.17 14.43 -19.64
C LEU A 253 -1.50 13.88 -19.10
N LEU A 254 -1.48 13.29 -17.90
CA LEU A 254 -2.69 12.79 -17.23
C LEU A 254 -3.70 13.91 -16.98
N GLN A 255 -3.23 15.10 -16.60
CA GLN A 255 -4.08 16.28 -16.41
C GLN A 255 -4.78 16.69 -17.70
N SER A 256 -4.05 16.74 -18.82
CA SER A 256 -4.62 17.04 -20.14
C SER A 256 -5.66 15.99 -20.56
N GLN A 257 -5.34 14.70 -20.39
CA GLN A 257 -6.25 13.60 -20.70
C GLN A 257 -7.53 13.66 -19.86
N ASN A 258 -7.41 13.95 -18.56
CA ASN A 258 -8.56 14.08 -17.67
C ASN A 258 -9.45 15.27 -18.09
N SER A 259 -8.84 16.42 -18.41
CA SER A 259 -9.57 17.58 -18.95
C SER A 259 -10.33 17.24 -20.23
N HIS A 260 -9.69 16.53 -21.17
CA HIS A 260 -10.34 16.08 -22.40
C HIS A 260 -11.53 15.15 -22.13
N LEU A 261 -11.36 14.17 -21.24
CA LEU A 261 -12.44 13.25 -20.85
C LEU A 261 -13.60 13.98 -20.18
N LEU A 262 -13.33 14.96 -19.33
CA LEU A 262 -14.37 15.79 -18.68
C LEU A 262 -15.18 16.58 -19.70
N ILE A 263 -14.52 17.23 -20.67
CA ILE A 263 -15.19 17.96 -21.76
C ILE A 263 -16.04 17.00 -22.58
N THR A 264 -15.49 15.83 -22.94
CA THR A 264 -16.20 14.80 -23.71
C THR A 264 -17.43 14.31 -22.96
N ALA A 265 -17.30 14.00 -21.67
CA ALA A 265 -18.42 13.56 -20.82
C ALA A 265 -19.53 14.62 -20.75
N LYS A 266 -19.16 15.90 -20.60
CA LYS A 266 -20.12 17.02 -20.60
C LYS A 266 -20.86 17.14 -21.94
N SER A 267 -20.16 16.99 -23.06
CA SER A 267 -20.77 17.01 -24.40
C SER A 267 -21.75 15.83 -24.59
N LEU A 268 -21.37 14.64 -24.13
CA LEU A 268 -22.27 13.47 -24.18
C LEU A 268 -23.51 13.68 -23.31
N GLN A 269 -23.37 14.22 -22.11
CA GLN A 269 -24.49 14.54 -21.22
C GLN A 269 -25.44 15.57 -21.84
N GLN A 270 -24.90 16.58 -22.53
CA GLN A 270 -25.72 17.53 -23.27
C GLN A 270 -26.47 16.84 -24.42
N ARG A 271 -25.80 15.99 -25.20
CA ARG A 271 -26.45 15.24 -26.28
C ARG A 271 -27.54 14.31 -25.76
N GLU A 272 -27.32 13.66 -24.61
CA GLU A 272 -28.31 12.82 -23.96
C GLU A 272 -29.55 13.62 -23.56
N SER A 273 -29.38 14.82 -22.99
CA SER A 273 -30.51 15.67 -22.60
C SER A 273 -31.31 16.16 -23.83
N GLU A 274 -30.64 16.52 -24.92
CA GLU A 274 -31.28 16.86 -26.20
C GLU A 274 -32.10 15.67 -26.75
N MET A 275 -31.53 14.46 -26.73
CA MET A 275 -32.22 13.25 -27.17
C MET A 275 -33.43 12.92 -26.30
N LEU A 276 -33.33 13.09 -24.98
CA LEU A 276 -34.45 12.90 -24.06
C LEU A 276 -35.58 13.90 -24.31
N ASN A 277 -35.24 15.16 -24.59
CA ASN A 277 -36.21 16.19 -24.95
C ASN A 277 -36.91 15.87 -26.29
N SER A 278 -36.14 15.48 -27.31
CA SER A 278 -36.70 15.06 -28.60
C SER A 278 -37.63 13.83 -28.46
N LYS A 279 -37.22 12.84 -27.66
CA LYS A 279 -38.06 11.67 -27.34
C LYS A 279 -39.36 12.07 -26.66
N LYS A 280 -39.32 13.03 -25.73
CA LYS A 280 -40.50 13.55 -25.03
C LYS A 280 -41.46 14.22 -26.01
N GLU A 281 -40.97 15.08 -26.89
CA GLU A 281 -41.78 15.77 -27.90
C GLU A 281 -42.46 14.78 -28.86
N MET A 282 -41.73 13.78 -29.36
CA MET A 282 -42.31 12.73 -30.21
C MET A 282 -43.36 11.89 -29.48
N ASN A 283 -43.19 11.68 -28.16
CA ASN A 283 -44.17 11.01 -27.33
C ASN A 283 -45.44 11.86 -27.14
N GLU A 284 -45.31 13.17 -26.96
CA GLU A 284 -46.43 14.11 -26.87
C GLU A 284 -47.25 14.10 -28.17
N LYS A 285 -46.58 14.24 -29.33
CA LYS A 285 -47.25 14.12 -30.65
C LYS A 285 -47.96 12.78 -30.83
N ARG A 286 -47.35 11.68 -30.36
CA ARG A 286 -47.98 10.35 -30.40
C ARG A 286 -49.24 10.29 -29.51
N VAL A 287 -49.21 10.89 -28.32
CA VAL A 287 -50.37 10.94 -27.42
C VAL A 287 -51.48 11.82 -28.00
N GLU A 288 -51.14 12.97 -28.60
CA GLU A 288 -52.08 13.86 -29.26
C GLU A 288 -52.81 13.18 -30.42
N THR A 289 -52.04 12.54 -31.31
CA THR A 289 -52.61 11.77 -32.44
C THR A 289 -53.47 10.61 -31.95
N GLN A 290 -53.05 9.89 -30.91
CA GLN A 290 -53.86 8.83 -30.29
C GLN A 290 -55.17 9.37 -29.70
N SER A 291 -55.12 10.51 -29.01
CA SER A 291 -56.30 11.19 -28.46
C SER A 291 -57.27 11.61 -29.57
N ALA A 292 -56.77 12.12 -30.70
CA ALA A 292 -57.58 12.44 -31.87
C ALA A 292 -58.27 11.19 -32.46
N ILE A 293 -57.54 10.09 -32.60
CA ILE A 293 -58.10 8.79 -33.03
C ILE A 293 -59.22 8.34 -32.07
N ASP A 294 -58.99 8.44 -30.76
CA ASP A 294 -59.98 8.01 -29.76
C ASP A 294 -61.21 8.92 -29.71
N LYS A 295 -61.08 10.20 -30.07
CA LYS A 295 -62.23 11.10 -30.29
C LYS A 295 -63.04 10.66 -31.50
N LEU A 296 -62.39 10.41 -32.63
CA LEU A 296 -63.06 9.94 -33.85
C LEU A 296 -63.77 8.60 -33.65
N LYS A 297 -63.11 7.65 -32.97
CA LYS A 297 -63.72 6.36 -32.60
C LYS A 297 -64.95 6.52 -31.72
N ARG A 298 -64.98 7.51 -30.82
CA ARG A 298 -66.16 7.82 -30.01
C ARG A 298 -67.30 8.35 -30.86
N CYS A 299 -67.05 9.36 -31.70
CA CYS A 299 -68.06 9.89 -32.62
C CYS A 299 -68.65 8.80 -33.52
N LEU A 300 -67.84 7.85 -34.00
CA LEU A 300 -68.32 6.73 -34.81
C LEU A 300 -69.17 5.71 -34.03
N LYS A 301 -68.93 5.55 -32.72
CA LYS A 301 -69.77 4.72 -31.85
C LYS A 301 -71.10 5.38 -31.57
N ASP A 302 -71.12 6.71 -31.41
CA ASP A 302 -72.35 7.46 -31.13
C ASP A 302 -73.30 7.53 -32.35
N LEU A 303 -72.81 7.16 -33.55
CA LEU A 303 -73.57 7.14 -34.80
C LEU A 303 -74.26 5.78 -35.11
N HIS A 304 -73.98 4.73 -34.33
CA HIS A 304 -74.63 3.41 -34.44
C HIS A 304 -75.49 3.13 -33.21
#